data_AF-A0A967N5J0-F1
#
_entry.id   AF-A0A967N5J0-F1
#
_cell.length_a   1.000
_cell.length_b   1.000
_cell.length_c   1.000
_cell.angle_alpha   90.00
_cell.angle_beta   90.00
_cell.angle_gamma   90.00
#
_symmetry.space_group_name_H-M   'P 1'
#
loop_
_entity.id
_entity.type
_entity.pdbx_description
1 polymer ?
#
loop_
_entity_poly.entity_id
_entity_poly.type
_entity_poly.pdbx_seq_one_letter_code
_entity_poly.pdbx_strand_id
1 'polypeptide(L)'
;VIVVKSGRTEAGERAAGSHTAALAGADSAVDAFFRQTGMIRAGSLREMFDLGRFLTQQPVPRGRRVAIISNAGGPAILAADALERSGLEVPA
;
A
#
# COMPACT_ATOMS: atom_id res chain seq x y z
N VAL A 1 -10.30 0.22 5.02
CA VAL A 1 -9.74 -0.99 5.68
C VAL A 1 -8.37 -1.27 5.08
N ILE A 2 -7.37 -1.59 5.91
CA ILE A 2 -6.00 -1.94 5.47
C ILE A 2 -5.80 -3.44 5.67
N VAL A 3 -5.17 -4.13 4.72
CA VAL A 3 -4.94 -5.59 4.77
C VAL A 3 -3.50 -5.93 4.43
N VAL A 4 -2.92 -6.87 5.18
CA VAL A 4 -1.68 -7.57 4.80
C VAL A 4 -2.04 -9.01 4.46
N LYS A 5 -1.80 -9.42 3.21
CA LYS A 5 -2.05 -10.79 2.73
C LYS A 5 -0.76 -11.59 2.78
N SER A 6 -0.74 -12.67 3.57
CA SER A 6 0.30 -13.70 3.52
C SER A 6 0.06 -14.68 2.37
N GLY A 7 1.04 -15.53 2.03
CA GLY A 7 0.88 -16.52 0.96
C GLY A 7 0.62 -15.90 -0.41
N ARG A 8 1.52 -15.02 -0.84
CA ARG A 8 1.44 -14.29 -2.13
C ARG A 8 2.35 -14.87 -3.20
N THR A 9 3.21 -15.79 -2.79
CA THR A 9 4.19 -16.46 -3.62
C THR A 9 3.92 -17.95 -3.48
N GLU A 10 4.34 -18.75 -4.45
CA GLU A 10 4.12 -20.21 -4.40
C GLU A 10 4.65 -20.83 -3.08
N ALA A 11 5.82 -20.39 -2.61
CA ALA A 11 6.38 -20.84 -1.34
C ALA A 11 5.50 -20.43 -0.15
N GLY A 12 4.98 -19.21 -0.15
CA GLY A 12 4.10 -18.72 0.89
C GLY A 12 2.72 -19.39 0.87
N GLU A 13 2.17 -19.67 -0.32
CA GLU A 13 0.89 -20.39 -0.48
C GLU A 13 0.99 -21.80 0.09
N ARG A 14 2.07 -22.53 -0.24
CA ARG A 14 2.34 -23.85 0.35
C ARG A 14 2.43 -23.78 1.87
N ALA A 15 3.20 -22.84 2.41
CA ALA A 15 3.36 -22.68 3.85
C ALA A 15 2.03 -22.33 4.56
N ALA A 16 1.24 -21.42 3.98
CA ALA A 16 -0.08 -21.06 4.51
C ALA A 16 -1.06 -22.23 4.48
N GLY A 17 -1.05 -23.02 3.39
CA GLY A 17 -1.86 -24.23 3.27
C GLY A 17 -1.50 -25.27 4.31
N SER A 18 -0.21 -25.52 4.56
CA SER A 18 0.23 -26.42 5.64
C SER A 18 -0.16 -25.94 7.03
N HIS A 19 -0.13 -24.62 7.29
CA HIS A 19 -0.44 -24.07 8.61
C HIS A 19 -1.94 -24.08 8.93
N THR A 20 -2.79 -23.80 7.95
CA THR A 20 -4.25 -23.64 8.17
C THR A 20 -5.07 -24.84 7.71
N ALA A 21 -4.44 -25.81 7.03
CA ALA A 21 -5.09 -26.91 6.31
C ALA A 21 -6.17 -26.45 5.31
N ALA A 22 -6.13 -25.19 4.88
CA ALA A 22 -7.07 -24.58 3.93
C ALA A 22 -6.34 -24.19 2.64
N LEU A 23 -7.04 -24.27 1.52
CA LEU A 23 -6.52 -23.74 0.25
C LEU A 23 -6.35 -22.22 0.37
N ALA A 24 -5.12 -21.75 0.14
CA ALA A 24 -4.88 -20.33 -0.06
C ALA A 24 -5.64 -19.88 -1.32
N GLY A 25 -6.56 -18.92 -1.18
CA GLY A 25 -7.23 -18.32 -2.33
C GLY A 25 -6.21 -17.64 -3.25
N ALA A 26 -6.45 -17.74 -4.56
CA ALA A 26 -5.56 -17.17 -5.58
C ALA A 26 -5.32 -15.68 -5.32
N ASP A 27 -4.05 -15.26 -5.32
CA ASP A 27 -3.68 -13.89 -4.98
C ASP A 27 -4.34 -12.85 -5.91
N SER A 28 -4.52 -13.19 -7.18
CA SER A 28 -5.19 -12.36 -8.19
C SER A 28 -6.68 -12.14 -7.88
N ALA A 29 -7.39 -13.15 -7.36
CA ALA A 29 -8.78 -13.03 -6.97
C ALA A 29 -8.95 -12.13 -5.74
N VAL A 30 -8.05 -12.28 -4.77
CA VAL A 30 -7.99 -11.43 -3.56
C VAL A 30 -7.67 -9.98 -3.94
N ASP A 31 -6.73 -9.77 -4.87
CA ASP A 31 -6.37 -8.44 -5.37
C ASP A 31 -7.54 -7.76 -6.09
N ALA A 32 -8.27 -8.51 -6.93
CA ALA A 32 -9.48 -8.01 -7.58
C ALA A 32 -10.57 -7.63 -6.56
N PHE A 33 -10.79 -8.46 -5.55
CA PHE A 33 -11.73 -8.18 -4.46
C PHE A 33 -11.34 -6.91 -3.69
N PHE A 34 -10.06 -6.70 -3.38
CA PHE A 34 -9.60 -5.49 -2.70
C PHE A 34 -9.85 -4.25 -3.55
N ARG A 35 -9.56 -4.28 -4.85
CA ARG A 35 -9.85 -3.16 -5.76
C ARG A 35 -11.35 -2.86 -5.83
N GLN A 36 -12.20 -3.87 -5.91
CA GLN A 36 -13.66 -3.70 -5.98
C GLN A 36 -14.26 -3.10 -4.72
N THR A 37 -13.66 -3.39 -3.55
CA THR A 37 -14.18 -2.96 -2.24
C THR A 37 -13.47 -1.72 -1.69
N GLY A 38 -12.45 -1.21 -2.37
CA GLY A 38 -11.65 -0.06 -1.90
C GLY A 38 -10.75 -0.40 -0.70
N MET A 39 -10.41 -1.68 -0.50
CA MET A 39 -9.46 -2.08 0.53
C MET A 39 -8.03 -1.73 0.10
N ILE A 40 -7.24 -1.23 1.05
CA ILE A 40 -5.84 -0.87 0.81
C ILE A 40 -4.98 -2.08 1.18
N ARG A 41 -4.28 -2.64 0.20
CA ARG A 41 -3.35 -3.75 0.39
C ARG A 41 -1.96 -3.22 0.73
N ALA A 42 -1.46 -3.56 1.91
CA ALA A 42 -0.09 -3.29 2.32
C ALA A 42 0.84 -4.46 1.93
N GLY A 43 2.05 -4.13 1.47
CA GLY A 43 3.11 -5.07 1.13
C GLY A 43 3.84 -5.65 2.35
N SER A 44 3.76 -4.98 3.51
CA SER A 44 4.36 -5.44 4.76
C SER A 44 3.56 -5.02 5.98
N LEU A 45 3.84 -5.64 7.14
CA LEU A 45 3.29 -5.19 8.42
C LEU A 45 3.72 -3.76 8.77
N ARG A 46 4.96 -3.37 8.44
CA ARG A 46 5.46 -2.00 8.62
C ARG A 46 4.58 -1.01 7.87
N GLU A 47 4.38 -1.26 6.58
CA GLU A 47 3.56 -0.40 5.72
C GLU A 47 2.11 -0.35 6.20
N MET A 48 1.55 -1.45 6.70
CA MET A 48 0.21 -1.45 7.32
C MET A 48 0.13 -0.49 8.52
N PHE A 49 1.12 -0.50 9.40
CA PHE A 49 1.14 0.42 10.54
C PHE A 49 1.37 1.87 10.10
N ASP A 50 2.25 2.11 9.12
CA ASP A 50 2.49 3.44 8.57
C ASP A 50 1.22 4.03 7.95
N LEU A 51 0.50 3.23 7.13
CA LEU A 51 -0.80 3.60 6.57
C LEU A 51 -1.85 3.83 7.65
N GLY A 52 -1.92 2.96 8.66
CA GLY A 52 -2.87 3.09 9.77
C GLY A 52 -2.66 4.38 10.55
N ARG A 53 -1.40 4.75 10.82
CA ARG A 53 -1.06 6.01 11.45
C ARG A 53 -1.42 7.19 10.56
N PHE A 54 -1.07 7.16 9.28
CA PHE A 54 -1.36 8.25 8.35
C PHE A 54 -2.88 8.51 8.23
N LEU A 55 -3.67 7.46 7.99
CA LEU A 55 -5.12 7.57 7.77
C LEU A 55 -5.91 7.98 9.02
N THR A 56 -5.37 7.75 10.21
CA THR A 56 -6.02 8.17 11.47
C THR A 56 -5.64 9.59 11.87
N GLN A 57 -4.53 10.13 11.35
CA GLN A 57 -4.00 11.43 11.74
C GLN A 57 -4.24 12.53 10.70
N GLN A 58 -4.62 12.19 9.47
CA GLN A 58 -4.80 13.13 8.37
C GLN A 58 -6.21 13.05 7.77
N PRO A 59 -6.82 14.18 7.38
CA PRO A 59 -8.06 14.15 6.62
C PRO A 59 -7.82 13.56 5.22
N VAL A 60 -8.89 13.08 4.58
CA VAL A 60 -8.83 12.69 3.16
C VAL A 60 -8.47 13.91 2.32
N PRO A 61 -7.39 13.86 1.51
CA PRO A 61 -7.02 14.98 0.64
C PRO A 61 -8.13 15.31 -0.36
N ARG A 62 -8.30 16.61 -0.66
CA ARG A 62 -9.33 17.09 -1.61
C ARG A 62 -8.98 16.87 -3.07
N GLY A 63 -7.78 16.41 -3.37
CA GLY A 63 -7.28 16.26 -4.74
C GLY A 63 -5.90 15.63 -4.77
N ARG A 64 -5.28 15.65 -5.94
CA ARG A 64 -4.03 14.93 -6.23
C ARG A 64 -2.76 15.77 -6.10
N ARG A 65 -2.90 17.09 -5.94
CA ARG A 65 -1.77 18.03 -5.86
C ARG A 65 -1.13 18.00 -4.48
N VAL A 66 0.17 17.76 -4.43
CA VAL A 66 0.96 17.66 -3.20
C VAL A 66 2.14 18.63 -3.27
N ALA A 67 2.28 19.48 -2.24
CA ALA A 67 3.44 20.34 -2.07
C ALA A 67 4.52 19.62 -1.25
N ILE A 68 5.79 19.79 -1.64
CA ILE A 68 6.94 19.25 -0.92
C ILE A 68 7.65 20.40 -0.22
N ILE A 69 7.80 20.31 1.10
CA ILE A 69 8.61 21.22 1.89
C ILE A 69 9.78 20.41 2.44
N SER A 70 11.00 20.77 2.07
CA SER A 70 12.21 20.05 2.49
C SER A 70 13.36 21.02 2.74
N ASN A 71 14.24 20.63 3.65
CA ASN A 71 15.48 21.35 3.94
C ASN A 71 16.65 20.92 3.05
N ALA A 72 16.47 19.92 2.17
CA ALA A 72 17.51 19.41 1.29
C ALA A 72 16.94 18.92 -0.05
N GLY A 73 17.71 19.09 -1.13
CA GLY A 73 17.28 18.73 -2.49
C GLY A 73 17.12 17.22 -2.71
N GLY A 74 18.03 16.39 -2.22
CA GLY A 74 17.98 14.93 -2.43
C GLY A 74 16.67 14.28 -1.95
N PRO A 75 16.26 14.47 -0.68
CA PRO A 75 14.97 13.99 -0.20
C PRO A 75 13.77 14.56 -0.96
N ALA A 76 13.83 15.84 -1.39
CA ALA A 76 12.76 16.45 -2.17
C ALA A 76 12.58 15.77 -3.53
N ILE A 77 13.68 15.45 -4.22
CA ILE A 77 13.67 14.72 -5.49
C ILE A 77 13.08 13.31 -5.30
N LEU A 78 13.53 12.57 -4.28
CA LEU A 78 12.99 11.24 -3.98
C LEU A 78 11.48 11.27 -3.65
N ALA A 79 11.03 12.31 -2.94
CA ALA A 79 9.62 12.51 -2.65
C ALA A 79 8.82 12.82 -3.91
N ALA A 80 9.32 13.70 -4.79
CA ALA A 80 8.67 14.02 -6.05
C ALA A 80 8.49 12.77 -6.93
N ASP A 81 9.56 11.99 -7.10
CA ASP A 81 9.54 10.73 -7.82
C ASP A 81 8.50 9.74 -7.25
N ALA A 82 8.41 9.63 -5.92
CA ALA A 82 7.46 8.73 -5.26
C ALA A 82 6.01 9.20 -5.44
N LEU A 83 5.76 10.50 -5.39
CA LEU A 83 4.45 11.09 -5.62
C LEU A 83 4.00 10.83 -7.07
N GLU A 84 4.85 11.09 -8.06
CA GLU A 84 4.51 10.86 -9.47
C GLU A 84 4.26 9.39 -9.79
N ARG A 85 5.09 8.46 -9.26
CA ARG A 85 4.84 7.00 -9.42
C ARG A 85 3.51 6.55 -8.81
N SER A 86 3.02 7.29 -7.82
CA SER A 86 1.71 7.05 -7.19
C SER A 86 0.57 7.81 -7.91
N GLY A 87 0.90 8.48 -9.02
CA GLY A 87 0.01 9.30 -9.84
C GLY A 87 -0.35 10.66 -9.22
N LEU A 88 0.28 11.05 -8.12
CA LEU A 88 0.06 12.35 -7.50
C LEU A 88 0.81 13.43 -8.29
N GLU A 89 0.35 14.67 -8.18
CA GLU A 89 0.88 15.81 -8.94
C GLU A 89 1.73 16.69 -8.03
N VAL A 90 2.95 16.99 -8.46
CA VAL A 90 3.80 18.01 -7.83
C VAL A 90 3.70 19.27 -8.69
N PRO A 91 3.00 20.33 -8.25
CA PRO A 91 2.87 21.55 -9.03
C PRO A 91 4.24 22.23 -9.22
N ALA A 92 4.40 22.89 -10.38
CA ALA A 92 5.57 23.70 -10.70
C ALA A 92 5.68 24.96 -9.81
#